data_AF-A0A2A7MNB8-F1
#
_entry.id   AF-A0A2A7MNB8-F1
#
_cell.length_a   1.000
_cell.length_b   1.000
_cell.length_c   1.000
_cell.angle_alpha   90.00
_cell.angle_beta   90.00
_cell.angle_gamma   90.00
#
_symmetry.space_group_name_H-M   'P 1'
#
loop_
_entity.id
_entity.type
_entity.pdbx_description
1 polymer ?
#
loop_
_entity_poly.entity_id
_entity_poly.type
_entity_poly.pdbx_seq_one_letter_code
_entity_poly.pdbx_strand_id
1 'polypeptide(L)'
;MSANWDRARAVADAVLYEGYLLYPYRGSSRKNQSRWQFGVLGPQRAADTDIGEDDTLSAQVLVRSGGAASLSGVVRFLQLQHRAAERDVGAGCFERVDELTTASTSWLSWDEAVEREIPIDNVSVTSLPRTLDISVPAGTDIEMLDGGRLVRTRRALHGQLDICAEPDGDLLRLSFEVRNTAAPAADKDEAIASSMIGTH
;
A
#
# COMPACT_ATOMS: atom_id res chain seq x y z
N MET A 1 12.55 18.51 -7.75
CA MET A 1 13.10 17.13 -7.72
C MET A 1 14.32 17.08 -8.66
N SER A 2 15.31 16.25 -8.34
CA SER A 2 16.53 16.11 -9.14
C SER A 2 16.36 15.04 -10.22
N ALA A 3 17.16 15.08 -11.30
CA ALA A 3 17.11 14.06 -12.35
C ALA A 3 17.37 12.63 -11.84
N ASN A 4 18.13 12.47 -10.75
CA ASN A 4 18.35 11.16 -10.11
C ASN A 4 17.10 10.68 -9.38
N TRP A 5 16.33 11.59 -8.77
CA TRP A 5 15.07 11.26 -8.13
C TRP A 5 14.04 10.78 -9.14
N ASP A 6 13.93 11.44 -10.30
CA ASP A 6 12.98 11.05 -11.34
C ASP A 6 13.28 9.64 -11.89
N ARG A 7 14.57 9.28 -12.01
CA ARG A 7 15.00 7.92 -12.39
C ARG A 7 14.66 6.89 -11.33
N ALA A 8 14.92 7.19 -10.05
CA ALA A 8 14.55 6.31 -8.95
C ALA A 8 13.03 6.11 -8.90
N ARG A 9 12.25 7.17 -9.12
CA ARG A 9 10.80 7.12 -9.17
C ARG A 9 10.28 6.26 -10.32
N ALA A 10 10.88 6.33 -11.51
CA ALA A 10 10.49 5.47 -12.62
C ALA A 10 10.70 3.96 -12.32
N VAL A 11 11.76 3.61 -11.58
CA VAL A 11 11.98 2.22 -11.11
C VAL A 11 10.94 1.85 -10.06
N ALA A 12 10.70 2.74 -9.09
CA ALA A 12 9.70 2.57 -8.04
C ALA A 12 8.28 2.37 -8.61
N ASP A 13 7.89 3.15 -9.62
CA ASP A 13 6.61 3.00 -10.32
C ASP A 13 6.50 1.61 -10.99
N ALA A 14 7.56 1.15 -11.65
CA ALA A 14 7.56 -0.19 -12.26
C ALA A 14 7.34 -1.29 -11.21
N VAL A 15 8.02 -1.22 -10.06
CA VAL A 15 7.93 -2.21 -8.97
C VAL A 15 6.56 -2.17 -8.27
N LEU A 16 6.00 -0.97 -8.05
CA LEU A 16 4.69 -0.80 -7.41
C LEU A 16 3.57 -1.52 -8.19
N TYR A 17 3.70 -1.54 -9.51
CA TYR A 17 2.68 -2.06 -10.42
C TYR A 17 2.93 -3.48 -10.95
N GLU A 18 4.15 -4.00 -10.82
CA GLU A 18 4.52 -5.32 -11.33
C GLU A 18 3.59 -6.43 -10.78
N GLY A 19 3.23 -6.37 -9.49
CA GLY A 19 2.28 -7.33 -8.89
C GLY A 19 0.81 -6.99 -9.08
N TYR A 20 0.46 -5.71 -9.29
CA TYR A 20 -0.91 -5.22 -9.24
C TYR A 20 -1.60 -5.17 -10.62
N LEU A 21 -0.90 -4.71 -11.66
CA LEU A 21 -1.46 -4.58 -13.02
C LEU A 21 -1.32 -5.85 -13.86
N LEU A 22 -0.38 -6.75 -13.53
CA LEU A 22 -0.04 -7.89 -14.40
C LEU A 22 -1.01 -9.09 -14.34
N TYR A 23 -2.07 -9.03 -13.51
CA TYR A 23 -3.04 -10.13 -13.41
C TYR A 23 -4.50 -9.68 -13.71
N PRO A 24 -4.86 -9.52 -15.00
CA PRO A 24 -6.20 -9.15 -15.46
C PRO A 24 -7.14 -10.37 -15.43
N TYR A 25 -7.34 -10.96 -14.26
CA TYR A 25 -8.21 -12.13 -14.10
C TYR A 25 -9.55 -11.76 -13.47
N ARG A 26 -10.50 -12.70 -13.40
CA ARG A 26 -11.78 -12.52 -12.69
C ARG A 26 -11.57 -12.59 -11.17
N GLY A 27 -12.45 -12.01 -10.35
CA GLY A 27 -12.25 -11.89 -8.89
C GLY A 27 -12.21 -13.26 -8.21
N SER A 28 -12.79 -14.27 -8.86
CA SER A 28 -12.76 -15.68 -8.47
C SER A 28 -11.47 -16.42 -8.84
N SER A 29 -10.49 -15.76 -9.47
CA SER A 29 -9.29 -16.43 -9.93
C SER A 29 -8.32 -16.65 -8.78
N ARG A 30 -8.00 -17.91 -8.49
CA ARG A 30 -7.06 -18.30 -7.41
C ARG A 30 -5.69 -17.59 -7.49
N LYS A 31 -5.25 -17.19 -8.68
CA LYS A 31 -4.03 -16.38 -8.87
C LYS A 31 -4.16 -14.93 -8.39
N ASN A 32 -5.37 -14.37 -8.35
CA ASN A 32 -5.65 -13.06 -7.73
C ASN A 32 -5.86 -13.16 -6.21
N GLN A 33 -6.11 -14.37 -5.70
CA GLN A 33 -6.26 -14.67 -4.27
C GLN A 33 -4.91 -14.93 -3.58
N SER A 34 -3.83 -15.11 -4.35
CA SER A 34 -2.46 -15.25 -3.85
C SER A 34 -1.56 -14.25 -4.56
N ARG A 35 -1.52 -13.04 -4.02
CA ARG A 35 -0.72 -11.92 -4.54
C ARG A 35 0.71 -12.04 -4.00
N TRP A 36 1.58 -12.73 -4.72
CA TRP A 36 3.01 -12.72 -4.43
C TRP A 36 3.60 -11.46 -5.06
N GLN A 37 3.40 -10.32 -4.40
CA GLN A 37 4.01 -9.05 -4.79
C GLN A 37 5.16 -8.77 -3.83
N PHE A 38 6.33 -8.39 -4.36
CA PHE A 38 7.43 -7.90 -3.53
C PHE A 38 6.96 -6.69 -2.71
N GLY A 39 7.26 -6.68 -1.42
CA GLY A 39 6.91 -5.58 -0.52
C GLY A 39 5.47 -5.61 0.02
N VAL A 40 4.75 -6.71 -0.06
CA VAL A 40 3.51 -6.85 0.73
C VAL A 40 3.88 -6.99 2.21
N LEU A 41 3.37 -6.07 3.04
CA LEU A 41 3.49 -6.14 4.49
C LEU A 41 2.14 -6.49 5.10
N GLY A 42 2.01 -7.74 5.55
CA GLY A 42 0.80 -8.26 6.19
C GLY A 42 0.58 -7.68 7.60
N PRO A 43 -0.62 -7.82 8.17
CA PRO A 43 -0.80 -7.52 9.59
C PRO A 43 0.02 -8.48 10.46
N GLN A 44 0.17 -8.14 11.74
CA GLN A 44 0.92 -8.97 12.68
C GLN A 44 0.48 -10.45 12.62
N ARG A 45 1.45 -11.37 12.56
CA ARG A 45 1.25 -12.83 12.54
C ARG A 45 0.57 -13.39 11.29
N ALA A 46 0.40 -12.60 10.22
CA ALA A 46 -0.19 -13.11 8.99
C ALA A 46 0.67 -14.21 8.33
N ALA A 47 2.01 -14.03 8.30
CA ALA A 47 2.95 -15.05 7.86
C ALA A 47 2.89 -16.31 8.74
N ASP A 48 2.91 -16.15 10.07
CA ASP A 48 2.85 -17.26 11.05
C ASP A 48 1.62 -18.17 10.85
N THR A 49 0.54 -17.59 10.33
CA THR A 49 -0.77 -18.26 10.17
C THR A 49 -1.09 -18.62 8.72
N ASP A 50 -0.15 -18.43 7.78
CA ASP A 50 -0.31 -18.70 6.34
C ASP A 50 -1.51 -17.97 5.70
N ILE A 51 -1.86 -16.79 6.24
CA ILE A 51 -2.92 -15.91 5.72
C ILE A 51 -2.38 -14.68 4.99
N GLY A 52 -1.08 -14.41 5.08
CA GLY A 52 -0.43 -13.29 4.42
C GLY A 52 1.09 -13.33 4.57
N GLU A 53 1.73 -12.18 4.37
CA GLU A 53 3.18 -12.02 4.40
C GLU A 53 3.68 -11.49 5.75
N ASP A 54 5.00 -11.34 5.89
CA ASP A 54 5.63 -10.72 7.05
C ASP A 54 5.13 -9.28 7.27
N ASP A 55 5.17 -8.82 8.51
CA ASP A 55 4.75 -7.47 8.89
C ASP A 55 5.86 -6.44 8.71
N THR A 56 7.05 -6.84 8.24
CA THR A 56 8.25 -5.99 8.16
C THR A 56 9.01 -6.09 6.85
N LEU A 57 9.57 -4.96 6.44
CA LEU A 57 10.56 -4.85 5.36
C LEU A 57 11.69 -3.96 5.85
N SER A 58 12.93 -4.38 5.64
CA SER A 58 14.09 -3.57 6.00
C SER A 58 15.08 -3.40 4.85
N ALA A 59 15.77 -2.27 4.87
CA ALA A 59 16.83 -1.94 3.93
C ALA A 59 17.99 -1.25 4.66
N GLN A 60 19.21 -1.51 4.20
CA GLN A 60 20.40 -0.83 4.67
C GLN A 60 21.16 -0.21 3.51
N VAL A 61 21.62 1.02 3.69
CA VAL A 61 22.45 1.73 2.71
C VAL A 61 23.67 2.31 3.38
N LEU A 62 24.82 2.20 2.71
CA LEU A 62 26.06 2.82 3.15
C LEU A 62 26.23 4.15 2.45
N VAL A 63 26.42 5.21 3.24
CA VAL A 63 26.64 6.56 2.72
C VAL A 63 27.96 7.11 3.23
N ARG A 64 28.71 7.75 2.32
CA ARG A 64 29.90 8.51 2.70
C ARG A 64 29.45 9.88 3.19
N SER A 65 29.55 10.13 4.48
CA SER A 65 29.20 11.43 5.06
C SER A 65 30.29 12.46 4.75
N GLY A 66 30.07 13.31 3.75
CA GLY A 66 30.96 14.43 3.43
C GLY A 66 30.75 15.66 4.33
N GLY A 67 30.01 15.55 5.45
CA GLY A 67 29.58 16.67 6.30
C GLY A 67 28.22 16.42 6.96
N ALA A 68 27.44 17.49 7.22
CA ALA A 68 26.07 17.38 7.75
C ALA A 68 25.14 16.70 6.73
N ALA A 69 25.06 15.37 6.78
CA ALA A 69 24.21 14.58 5.91
C ALA A 69 22.73 14.76 6.30
N SER A 70 21.89 15.02 5.31
CA SER A 70 20.44 15.08 5.47
C SER A 70 19.78 14.03 4.56
N LEU A 71 18.71 13.44 5.04
CA LEU A 71 17.96 12.39 4.37
C LEU A 71 16.54 12.87 4.09
N SER A 72 16.06 12.68 2.87
CA SER A 72 14.65 12.86 2.50
C SER A 72 14.25 11.72 1.56
N GLY A 73 12.96 11.44 1.49
CA GLY A 73 12.46 10.28 0.75
C GLY A 73 10.95 10.22 0.72
N VAL A 74 10.43 9.07 0.30
CA VAL A 74 9.00 8.76 0.30
C VAL A 74 8.86 7.26 0.55
N VAL A 75 7.95 6.87 1.44
CA VAL A 75 7.47 5.49 1.53
C VAL A 75 6.25 5.38 0.65
N ARG A 76 6.21 4.37 -0.22
CA ARG A 76 5.07 4.16 -1.12
C ARG A 76 4.51 2.76 -0.99
N PHE A 77 3.20 2.66 -1.07
CA PHE A 77 2.48 1.39 -1.08
C PHE A 77 1.08 1.58 -1.66
N LEU A 78 0.43 0.48 -2.03
CA LEU A 78 -0.96 0.42 -2.45
C LEU A 78 -1.84 0.08 -1.25
N GLN A 79 -2.94 0.82 -1.10
CA GLN A 79 -4.04 0.52 -0.19
C GLN A 79 -5.16 -0.17 -0.97
N LEU A 80 -5.60 -1.35 -0.52
CA LEU A 80 -6.71 -2.08 -1.14
C LEU A 80 -8.01 -1.26 -1.06
N GLN A 81 -8.74 -1.22 -2.17
CA GLN A 81 -10.02 -0.54 -2.28
C GLN A 81 -11.06 -1.48 -2.87
N HIS A 82 -12.10 -1.81 -2.11
CA HIS A 82 -13.20 -2.60 -2.61
C HIS A 82 -14.18 -1.69 -3.34
N ARG A 83 -14.41 -1.90 -4.63
CA ARG A 83 -15.47 -1.25 -5.39
C ARG A 83 -16.67 -2.19 -5.48
N ALA A 84 -17.77 -1.83 -4.82
CA ALA A 84 -19.05 -2.50 -4.98
C ALA A 84 -19.93 -1.72 -5.98
N ALA A 85 -20.40 -2.41 -7.01
CA ALA A 85 -21.49 -1.93 -7.84
C ALA A 85 -22.82 -2.20 -7.13
N GLU A 86 -23.65 -1.18 -7.00
CA GLU A 86 -24.98 -1.31 -6.39
C GLU A 86 -26.06 -0.79 -7.34
N ARG A 87 -27.07 -1.62 -7.59
CA ARG A 87 -28.23 -1.26 -8.42
C ARG A 87 -29.26 -0.52 -7.58
N ASP A 88 -29.83 0.54 -8.13
CA ASP A 88 -30.99 1.21 -7.54
C ASP A 88 -32.23 0.31 -7.69
N VAL A 89 -32.84 -0.05 -6.57
CA VAL A 89 -34.06 -0.86 -6.51
C VAL A 89 -35.30 -0.03 -6.15
N GLY A 90 -35.16 1.31 -6.17
CA GLY A 90 -36.19 2.29 -5.88
C GLY A 90 -36.20 2.74 -4.42
N ALA A 91 -36.89 3.85 -4.16
CA ALA A 91 -37.08 4.44 -2.82
C ALA A 91 -35.77 4.74 -2.06
N GLY A 92 -34.66 4.97 -2.77
CA GLY A 92 -33.34 5.23 -2.18
C GLY A 92 -32.65 3.96 -1.65
N CYS A 93 -33.16 2.78 -1.98
CA CYS A 93 -32.57 1.50 -1.64
C CYS A 93 -31.64 1.02 -2.76
N PHE A 94 -30.53 0.41 -2.37
CA PHE A 94 -29.53 -0.10 -3.29
C PHE A 94 -29.20 -1.56 -2.97
N GLU A 95 -29.08 -2.39 -3.99
CA GLU A 95 -28.71 -3.81 -3.89
C GLU A 95 -27.32 -4.03 -4.51
N ARG A 96 -26.43 -4.71 -3.79
CA ARG A 96 -25.11 -5.08 -4.32
C ARG A 96 -25.26 -6.08 -5.47
N VAL A 97 -24.53 -5.84 -6.56
CA VAL A 97 -24.52 -6.69 -7.75
C VAL A 97 -23.08 -6.94 -8.21
N ASP A 98 -22.84 -8.07 -8.87
CA ASP A 98 -21.52 -8.36 -9.47
C ASP A 98 -21.20 -7.40 -10.62
N GLU A 99 -22.24 -6.96 -11.34
CA GLU A 99 -22.15 -6.09 -12.51
C GLU A 99 -23.33 -5.12 -12.57
N LEU A 100 -23.02 -3.83 -12.76
CA LEU A 100 -23.98 -2.77 -13.04
C LEU A 100 -23.76 -2.26 -14.48
N THR A 101 -24.74 -2.50 -15.34
CA THR A 101 -24.72 -2.05 -16.73
C THR A 101 -25.47 -0.73 -16.85
N THR A 102 -24.79 0.32 -17.29
CA THR A 102 -25.42 1.57 -17.76
C THR A 102 -25.57 1.53 -19.28
N ALA A 103 -26.21 2.53 -19.87
CA ALA A 103 -26.38 2.60 -21.32
C ALA A 103 -25.05 2.58 -22.12
N SER A 104 -23.95 3.03 -21.52
CA SER A 104 -22.64 3.17 -22.18
C SER A 104 -21.58 2.19 -21.70
N THR A 105 -21.69 1.70 -20.47
CA THR A 105 -20.57 1.07 -19.76
C THR A 105 -21.07 0.00 -18.80
N SER A 106 -20.30 -1.07 -18.66
CA SER A 106 -20.49 -2.07 -17.61
C SER A 106 -19.48 -1.87 -16.49
N TRP A 107 -19.95 -1.90 -15.25
CA TRP A 107 -19.15 -1.71 -14.04
C TRP A 107 -19.20 -2.96 -13.16
N LEU A 108 -18.06 -3.62 -13.03
CA LEU A 108 -17.91 -4.80 -12.18
C LEU A 108 -17.60 -4.41 -10.73
N SER A 109 -18.18 -5.15 -9.79
CA SER A 109 -17.71 -5.21 -8.40
C SER A 109 -16.32 -5.86 -8.38
N TRP A 110 -15.31 -5.12 -7.89
CA TRP A 110 -13.91 -5.51 -8.00
C TRP A 110 -13.02 -4.78 -6.99
N ASP A 111 -11.87 -5.38 -6.67
CA ASP A 111 -10.83 -4.77 -5.83
C ASP A 111 -9.85 -3.89 -6.61
N GLU A 112 -10.01 -2.60 -6.44
CA GLU A 112 -9.08 -1.55 -6.85
C GLU A 112 -7.94 -1.37 -5.84
N ALA A 113 -6.99 -0.49 -6.15
CA ALA A 113 -5.96 -0.05 -5.23
C ALA A 113 -5.71 1.43 -5.41
N VAL A 114 -5.34 2.07 -4.30
CA VAL A 114 -5.01 3.49 -4.24
C VAL A 114 -3.55 3.62 -3.85
N GLU A 115 -2.78 4.34 -4.66
CA GLU A 115 -1.41 4.71 -4.32
C GLU A 115 -1.39 5.60 -3.06
N ARG A 116 -0.48 5.29 -2.15
CA ARG A 116 -0.15 6.09 -0.98
C ARG A 116 1.32 6.46 -1.03
N GLU A 117 1.58 7.74 -0.78
CA GLU A 117 2.91 8.32 -0.71
C GLU A 117 3.03 9.07 0.61
N ILE A 118 3.91 8.60 1.49
CA ILE A 118 4.20 9.26 2.76
C ILE A 118 5.58 9.91 2.66
N PRO A 119 5.67 11.25 2.58
CA PRO A 119 6.94 11.93 2.46
C PRO A 119 7.75 11.79 3.76
N ILE A 120 9.05 11.52 3.59
CA ILE A 120 10.04 11.65 4.65
C ILE A 120 10.64 13.04 4.48
N ASP A 121 10.30 13.93 5.40
CA ASP A 121 10.85 15.28 5.48
C ASP A 121 12.38 15.25 5.56
N ASN A 122 13.02 16.39 5.30
CA ASN A 122 14.48 16.46 5.36
C ASN A 122 14.99 16.28 6.80
N VAL A 123 15.40 15.07 7.15
CA VAL A 123 15.91 14.66 8.46
C VAL A 123 17.42 14.80 8.52
N SER A 124 17.94 15.53 9.51
CA SER A 124 19.37 15.51 9.80
C SER A 124 19.77 14.14 10.32
N VAL A 125 20.81 13.54 9.74
CA VAL A 125 21.34 12.25 10.18
C VAL A 125 21.75 12.26 11.66
N THR A 126 22.24 13.41 12.16
CA THR A 126 22.59 13.58 13.58
C THR A 126 21.40 13.55 14.53
N SER A 127 20.18 13.59 14.00
CA SER A 127 18.94 13.54 14.79
C SER A 127 18.29 12.15 14.82
N LEU A 128 18.95 11.16 14.23
CA LEU A 128 18.56 9.74 14.28
C LEU A 128 18.99 9.10 15.62
N PRO A 129 18.25 8.09 16.14
CA PRO A 129 17.13 7.40 15.51
C PRO A 129 15.82 8.20 15.50
N ARG A 130 14.94 7.86 14.55
CA ARG A 130 13.60 8.45 14.38
C ARG A 130 12.59 7.36 14.02
N THR A 131 11.38 7.49 14.54
CA THR A 131 10.21 6.71 14.12
C THR A 131 9.20 7.66 13.49
N LEU A 132 8.70 7.32 12.31
CA LEU A 132 7.69 8.09 11.57
C LEU A 132 6.40 7.26 11.48
N ASP A 133 5.26 7.92 11.67
CA ASP A 133 3.96 7.32 11.40
C ASP A 133 3.68 7.38 9.89
N ILE A 134 3.38 6.23 9.30
CA ILE A 134 3.06 6.09 7.87
C ILE A 134 1.63 5.56 7.67
N SER A 135 0.80 5.64 8.72
CA SER A 135 -0.59 5.19 8.70
C SER A 135 -1.44 6.03 7.73
N VAL A 136 -2.42 5.38 7.10
CA VAL A 136 -3.40 6.03 6.21
C VAL A 136 -4.83 5.73 6.65
N PRO A 137 -5.74 6.70 6.57
CA PRO A 137 -7.10 6.53 7.06
C PRO A 137 -7.92 5.56 6.21
N ALA A 138 -8.97 5.02 6.83
CA ALA A 138 -10.08 4.40 6.12
C ALA A 138 -10.80 5.43 5.24
N GLY A 139 -11.57 4.96 4.27
CA GLY A 139 -12.35 5.87 3.42
C GLY A 139 -13.53 5.21 2.73
N THR A 140 -14.50 6.04 2.35
CA THR A 140 -15.63 5.62 1.51
C THR A 140 -15.94 6.72 0.51
N ASP A 141 -15.97 6.38 -0.77
CA ASP A 141 -16.39 7.26 -1.85
C ASP A 141 -17.59 6.67 -2.58
N ILE A 142 -18.58 7.49 -2.88
CA ILE A 142 -19.78 7.10 -3.61
C ILE A 142 -19.86 7.87 -4.91
N GLU A 143 -19.96 7.13 -6.02
CA GLU A 143 -20.15 7.67 -7.36
C GLU A 143 -21.54 7.25 -7.86
N MET A 144 -22.41 8.22 -8.09
CA MET A 144 -23.75 7.95 -8.62
C MET A 144 -23.68 7.66 -10.12
N LEU A 145 -24.37 6.61 -10.56
CA LEU A 145 -24.47 6.20 -11.95
C LEU A 145 -25.95 6.11 -12.37
N ASP A 146 -26.20 6.05 -13.67
CA ASP A 146 -27.54 5.71 -14.15
C ASP A 146 -27.91 4.29 -13.69
N GLY A 147 -29.10 4.14 -13.08
CA GLY A 147 -29.57 2.87 -12.54
C GLY A 147 -28.87 2.36 -11.27
N GLY A 148 -27.98 3.14 -10.63
CA GLY A 148 -27.28 2.68 -9.42
C GLY A 148 -26.16 3.60 -8.92
N ARG A 149 -25.16 3.00 -8.27
CA ARG A 149 -23.96 3.68 -7.76
C ARG A 149 -22.77 2.74 -7.62
N LEU A 150 -21.58 3.31 -7.56
CA LEU A 150 -20.36 2.62 -7.12
C LEU A 150 -20.02 3.09 -5.71
N VAL A 151 -19.79 2.14 -4.81
CA VAL A 151 -19.32 2.40 -3.44
C VAL A 151 -17.91 1.84 -3.32
N ARG A 152 -16.94 2.72 -3.13
CA ARG A 152 -15.53 2.36 -2.95
C ARG A 152 -15.17 2.48 -1.48
N THR A 153 -14.78 1.38 -0.84
CA THR A 153 -14.41 1.34 0.57
C THR A 153 -12.96 0.92 0.76
N ARG A 154 -12.31 1.47 1.78
CA ARG A 154 -10.92 1.18 2.15
C ARG A 154 -10.83 1.04 3.66
N ARG A 155 -10.11 0.03 4.16
CA ARG A 155 -9.74 -0.07 5.58
C ARG A 155 -8.57 0.87 5.87
N ALA A 156 -8.46 1.35 7.10
CA ALA A 156 -7.27 2.06 7.54
C ALA A 156 -6.07 1.11 7.52
N LEU A 157 -4.90 1.62 7.16
CA LEU A 157 -3.64 0.90 7.29
C LEU A 157 -2.81 1.57 8.38
N HIS A 158 -2.19 0.76 9.21
CA HIS A 158 -1.40 1.20 10.35
C HIS A 158 0.04 0.78 10.15
N GLY A 159 0.98 1.70 10.24
CA GLY A 159 2.38 1.32 10.16
C GLY A 159 3.35 2.39 10.57
N GLN A 160 4.59 1.98 10.70
CA GLN A 160 5.68 2.79 11.21
C GLN A 160 6.92 2.60 10.32
N LEU A 161 7.70 3.66 10.19
CA LEU A 161 9.04 3.62 9.62
C LEU A 161 10.05 4.00 10.69
N ASP A 162 10.95 3.07 11.02
CA ASP A 162 12.10 3.32 11.86
C ASP A 162 13.34 3.60 11.02
N ILE A 163 14.06 4.67 11.37
CA ILE A 163 15.29 5.10 10.69
C ILE A 163 16.40 5.22 11.73
N CYS A 164 17.48 4.49 11.52
CA CYS A 164 18.66 4.48 12.39
C CYS A 164 19.93 4.77 11.58
N ALA A 165 20.93 5.34 12.25
CA ALA A 165 22.23 5.60 11.66
C ALA A 165 23.33 5.13 12.62
N GLU A 166 24.27 4.33 12.11
CA GLU A 166 25.42 3.86 12.86
C GLU A 166 26.73 4.04 12.06
N PRO A 167 27.85 4.38 12.72
CA PRO A 167 29.15 4.42 12.07
C PRO A 167 29.55 3.04 11.54
N ASP A 168 30.09 2.99 10.32
CA ASP A 168 30.60 1.78 9.68
C ASP A 168 31.93 2.10 8.97
N GLY A 169 33.03 2.07 9.73
CA GLY A 169 34.34 2.50 9.25
C GLY A 169 34.37 3.99 8.89
N ASP A 170 34.70 4.31 7.65
CA ASP A 170 34.67 5.67 7.09
C ASP A 170 33.31 6.05 6.48
N LEU A 171 32.34 5.15 6.59
CA LEU A 171 30.98 5.31 6.10
C LEU A 171 30.00 5.41 7.28
N LEU A 172 28.77 5.71 6.93
CA LEU A 172 27.63 5.64 7.81
C LEU A 172 26.62 4.64 7.24
N ARG A 173 26.18 3.69 8.05
CA ARG A 173 25.11 2.76 7.70
C ARG A 173 23.78 3.34 8.15
N LEU A 174 22.91 3.61 7.18
CA LEU A 174 21.51 3.94 7.44
C LEU A 174 20.69 2.67 7.35
N SER A 175 19.89 2.41 8.37
CA SER A 175 18.92 1.30 8.40
C SER A 175 17.51 1.88 8.38
N PHE A 176 16.66 1.27 7.55
CA PHE A 176 15.25 1.57 7.42
C PHE A 176 14.47 0.30 7.72
N GLU A 177 13.49 0.36 8.61
CA GLU A 177 12.53 -0.72 8.85
C GLU A 177 11.12 -0.17 8.72
N VAL A 178 10.37 -0.67 7.76
CA VAL A 178 8.93 -0.41 7.63
C VAL A 178 8.18 -1.56 8.29
N ARG A 179 7.21 -1.24 9.15
CA ARG A 179 6.38 -2.21 9.86
C ARG A 179 4.91 -1.91 9.67
N ASN A 180 4.13 -2.92 9.29
CA ASN A 180 2.68 -2.90 9.43
C ASN A 180 2.31 -3.24 10.88
N THR A 181 1.63 -2.32 11.57
CA THR A 181 1.28 -2.45 12.99
C THR A 181 -0.18 -2.86 13.20
N ALA A 182 -0.89 -3.25 12.13
CA ALA A 182 -2.25 -3.77 12.23
C ALA A 182 -2.30 -5.05 13.09
N ALA A 183 -3.37 -5.17 13.87
CA ALA A 183 -3.64 -6.36 14.67
C ALA A 183 -3.82 -7.60 13.77
N PRO A 184 -3.59 -8.82 14.30
CA PRO A 184 -3.78 -10.05 13.52
C PRO A 184 -5.15 -10.14 12.87
N ALA A 185 -5.16 -10.49 11.58
CA ALA A 185 -6.38 -10.67 10.79
C ALA A 185 -7.04 -12.04 11.06
N ALA A 186 -8.36 -12.12 10.87
CA ALA A 186 -9.09 -13.37 11.04
C ALA A 186 -8.90 -14.35 9.86
N ASP A 187 -8.72 -13.82 8.65
CA ASP A 187 -8.61 -14.60 7.41
C ASP A 187 -7.78 -13.86 6.35
N LYS A 188 -7.65 -14.48 5.16
CA LYS A 188 -6.88 -13.94 4.03
C LYS A 188 -7.44 -12.64 3.48
N ASP A 189 -8.77 -12.47 3.49
CA ASP A 189 -9.42 -11.29 2.94
C ASP A 189 -9.20 -10.08 3.86
N GLU A 190 -9.29 -10.30 5.17
CA GLU A 190 -8.94 -9.29 6.16
C GLU A 190 -7.44 -8.96 6.17
N ALA A 191 -6.59 -9.98 5.98
CA ALA A 191 -5.14 -9.80 5.93
C ALA A 191 -4.75 -8.89 4.77
N ILE A 192 -5.20 -9.18 3.54
CA ILE A 192 -4.88 -8.33 2.38
C ILE A 192 -5.51 -6.94 2.48
N ALA A 193 -6.72 -6.81 3.05
CA ALA A 193 -7.38 -5.52 3.23
C ALA A 193 -6.70 -4.60 4.26
N SER A 194 -5.87 -5.17 5.15
CA SER A 194 -5.07 -4.46 6.15
C SER A 194 -3.56 -4.46 5.83
N SER A 195 -3.17 -4.94 4.65
CA SER A 195 -1.78 -4.98 4.20
C SER A 195 -1.33 -3.69 3.49
N MET A 196 -0.05 -3.35 3.60
CA MET A 196 0.60 -2.38 2.72
C MET A 196 1.15 -3.13 1.49
N ILE A 197 0.57 -2.91 0.32
CA ILE A 197 0.86 -3.74 -0.86
C ILE A 197 1.93 -3.06 -1.71
N GLY A 198 3.03 -3.76 -2.04
CA GLY A 198 4.09 -3.19 -2.90
C GLY A 198 4.93 -2.10 -2.22
N THR A 199 5.17 -2.23 -0.92
CA THR A 199 5.91 -1.30 -0.08
C THR A 199 7.37 -1.16 -0.49
N HIS A 200 7.84 0.08 -0.64
CA HIS A 200 9.24 0.43 -0.93
C HIS A 200 9.58 1.85 -0.47
#